data_AF-A0A6J4F7M1-F1
#
_entry.id   AF-A0A6J4F7M1-F1
#
_cell.length_a   1.000
_cell.length_b   1.000
_cell.length_c   1.000
_cell.angle_alpha   90.00
_cell.angle_beta   90.00
_cell.angle_gamma   90.00
#
_symmetry.space_group_name_H-M   'P 1'
#
loop_
_entity.id
_entity.type
_entity.pdbx_description
1 polymer ?
#
loop_
_entity_poly.entity_id
_entity_poly.type
_entity_poly.pdbx_seq_one_letter_code
_entity_poly.pdbx_strand_id
1 'polypeptide(L)'
;MDETRITAELPNLTIAIDHRAEDGAETIIIRLTACPDFRQALPLAEGMMQALPWLAPWSLWTRTIETMLAPWAALLPPPRS
;
A
#
# COMPACT_ATOMS: atom_id res chain seq x y z
N MET A 1 28.43 -12.99 -9.36
CA MET A 1 27.07 -12.44 -9.28
C MET A 1 26.32 -13.28 -8.29
N ASP A 2 25.91 -12.69 -7.17
CA ASP A 2 25.15 -13.38 -6.12
C ASP A 2 23.73 -12.82 -6.13
N GLU A 3 22.75 -13.69 -6.34
CA GLU A 3 21.33 -13.33 -6.43
C GLU A 3 20.54 -14.22 -5.46
N THR A 4 19.78 -13.59 -4.57
CA THR A 4 18.93 -14.30 -3.61
C THR A 4 17.50 -13.81 -3.76
N ARG A 5 16.58 -14.75 -4.00
CA ARG A 5 15.14 -14.48 -4.04
C ARG A 5 14.45 -15.18 -2.88
N ILE A 6 13.72 -14.40 -2.08
CA ILE A 6 12.89 -14.90 -0.98
C ILE A 6 11.46 -14.53 -1.28
N THR A 7 10.57 -15.52 -1.31
CA THR A 7 9.13 -15.31 -1.54
C THR A 7 8.33 -15.88 -0.38
N ALA A 8 7.35 -15.12 0.10
CA ALA A 8 6.37 -15.56 1.08
C ALA A 8 4.96 -15.34 0.52
N GLU A 9 4.16 -16.41 0.55
CA GLU A 9 2.75 -16.39 0.17
C GLU A 9 1.89 -16.39 1.45
N LEU A 10 1.07 -15.36 1.60
CA LEU A 10 0.11 -15.20 2.69
C LEU A 10 -1.30 -15.12 2.08
N PRO A 11 -2.35 -15.42 2.85
CA PRO A 11 -3.72 -15.16 2.40
C PRO A 11 -3.84 -13.68 2.02
N ASN A 12 -4.19 -13.42 0.75
CA ASN A 12 -4.38 -12.09 0.20
C ASN A 12 -3.11 -11.22 0.09
N LEU A 13 -1.91 -11.76 0.33
CA LEU A 13 -0.66 -10.99 0.27
C LEU A 13 0.52 -11.87 -0.19
N THR A 14 1.21 -11.43 -1.24
CA THR A 14 2.48 -12.00 -1.67
C THR A 14 3.60 -11.01 -1.38
N ILE A 15 4.70 -11.50 -0.82
CA ILE A 15 5.92 -10.73 -0.54
C ILE A 15 7.06 -11.40 -1.30
N ALA A 16 7.79 -10.64 -2.12
CA ALA A 16 9.01 -11.09 -2.76
C ALA A 16 10.16 -10.11 -2.46
N ILE A 17 11.32 -10.65 -2.12
CA ILE A 17 12.54 -9.90 -1.87
C ILE A 17 13.62 -10.45 -2.80
N ASP A 18 14.11 -9.61 -3.69
CA ASP A 18 15.22 -9.91 -4.58
C ASP A 18 16.45 -9.13 -4.12
N HIS A 19 17.50 -9.84 -3.74
CA HIS A 19 18.80 -9.28 -3.40
C HIS A 19 19.78 -9.61 -4.54
N ARG A 20 20.50 -8.59 -5.03
CA ARG A 20 21.53 -8.72 -6.05
C ARG A 20 22.77 -7.94 -5.64
N ALA A 21 23.92 -8.63 -5.63
CA ALA A 21 25.23 -8.01 -5.41
C ALA A 21 26.10 -8.10 -6.67
N GLU A 22 26.57 -6.94 -7.15
CA GLU A 22 27.37 -6.80 -8.37
C GLU A 22 28.38 -5.64 -8.23
N ASP A 23 29.67 -5.91 -8.47
CA ASP A 23 30.76 -4.92 -8.48
C ASP A 23 30.80 -3.92 -7.31
N GLY A 24 30.50 -4.41 -6.10
CA GLY A 24 30.50 -3.60 -4.87
C GLY A 24 29.22 -2.79 -4.65
N ALA A 25 28.24 -2.88 -5.55
CA ALA A 25 26.90 -2.35 -5.38
C ALA A 25 25.94 -3.46 -4.93
N GLU A 26 25.13 -3.14 -3.92
CA GLU A 26 24.07 -4.01 -3.39
C GLU A 26 22.71 -3.43 -3.76
N THR A 27 21.84 -4.24 -4.35
CA THR A 27 20.47 -3.87 -4.71
C THR A 27 19.49 -4.82 -4.03
N ILE A 28 18.52 -4.25 -3.30
CA ILE A 28 17.42 -4.98 -2.70
C ILE A 28 16.10 -4.46 -3.29
N ILE A 29 15.30 -5.35 -3.86
CA ILE A 29 13.96 -5.06 -4.39
C ILE A 29 12.94 -5.79 -3.53
N ILE A 30 12.02 -5.04 -2.91
CA ILE A 30 10.91 -5.60 -2.13
C ILE A 30 9.62 -5.37 -2.90
N ARG A 31 8.90 -6.45 -3.24
CA ARG A 31 7.62 -6.43 -3.94
C ARG A 31 6.52 -6.97 -3.03
N LEU A 32 5.51 -6.14 -2.81
CA LEU A 32 4.30 -6.47 -2.05
C LEU A 32 3.11 -6.48 -3.00
N THR A 33 2.38 -7.58 -3.08
CA THR A 33 1.18 -7.71 -3.91
C THR A 33 0.03 -8.17 -3.03
N ALA A 34 -0.91 -7.28 -2.74
CA ALA A 34 -2.07 -7.58 -1.91
C ALA A 34 -3.35 -7.59 -2.74
N CYS A 35 -4.20 -8.60 -2.53
CA CYS A 35 -5.58 -8.61 -3.03
C CYS A 35 -6.50 -8.36 -1.82
N PRO A 36 -6.90 -7.11 -1.54
CA PRO A 36 -7.66 -6.81 -0.32
C PRO A 36 -8.99 -7.58 -0.28
N ASP A 37 -9.18 -8.41 0.76
CA ASP A 37 -10.46 -9.07 1.04
C ASP A 37 -11.36 -8.14 1.86
N PHE A 38 -12.24 -7.44 1.15
CA PHE A 38 -13.19 -6.50 1.75
C PHE A 38 -14.35 -7.19 2.48
N ARG A 39 -14.43 -8.53 2.51
CA ARG A 39 -15.50 -9.23 3.23
C ARG A 39 -15.47 -8.94 4.73
N GLN A 40 -14.27 -8.76 5.30
CA GLN A 40 -14.10 -8.39 6.70
C GLN A 40 -14.33 -6.89 6.94
N ALA A 41 -14.30 -6.06 5.89
CA ALA A 41 -14.57 -4.63 5.94
C ALA A 41 -16.06 -4.28 5.79
N LEU A 42 -16.91 -5.22 5.36
CA LEU A 42 -18.35 -5.02 5.24
C LEU A 42 -19.03 -4.57 6.55
N PRO A 43 -18.80 -5.22 7.71
CA PRO A 43 -19.38 -4.79 8.99
C PRO A 43 -18.86 -3.42 9.43
N LEU A 44 -17.61 -3.10 9.07
CA LEU A 44 -17.01 -1.79 9.34
C LEU A 44 -17.66 -0.70 8.47
N ALA A 45 -17.96 -0.98 7.20
CA ALA A 45 -18.67 -0.05 6.33
C ALA A 45 -20.11 0.22 6.82
N GLU A 46 -20.79 -0.81 7.33
CA GLU A 46 -22.12 -0.70 7.92
C GLU A 46 -22.11 0.11 9.23
N GLY A 47 -21.11 -0.14 10.09
CA GLY A 47 -20.88 0.66 11.30
C GLY A 47 -20.44 2.11 11.00
N MET A 48 -19.70 2.33 9.92
CA MET A 48 -19.27 3.67 9.47
C MET A 48 -20.45 4.51 9.01
N MET A 49 -21.47 3.93 8.39
CA MET A 49 -22.71 4.65 8.07
C MET A 49 -23.44 5.14 9.34
N GLN A 50 -23.36 4.40 10.45
CA GLN A 50 -23.94 4.82 11.72
C GLN A 50 -23.03 5.80 12.50
N ALA A 51 -21.72 5.78 12.20
CA ALA A 51 -20.70 6.65 12.80
C ALA A 51 -20.44 7.95 12.01
N LEU A 52 -21.21 8.25 10.97
CA LEU A 52 -21.11 9.48 10.14
C LEU A 52 -20.89 10.78 10.94
N PRO A 53 -21.53 11.02 12.11
CA PRO A 53 -21.27 12.20 12.93
C PRO A 53 -19.88 12.20 13.59
N TRP A 54 -19.33 11.02 13.90
CA TRP A 54 -18.02 10.82 14.53
C TRP A 54 -16.88 10.62 13.52
N LEU A 55 -17.20 10.50 12.23
CA LEU A 55 -16.23 10.46 11.11
C LEU A 55 -15.82 11.87 10.65
N ALA A 56 -16.37 12.93 11.23
CA ALA A 56 -15.92 14.30 10.97
C ALA A 56 -14.41 14.50 11.23
N PRO A 57 -13.81 13.98 12.32
CA PRO A 57 -12.36 14.04 12.53
C PRO A 57 -11.58 13.15 11.55
N TRP A 58 -12.12 11.99 11.17
CA TRP A 58 -11.46 11.09 10.22
C TRP A 58 -11.43 11.68 8.80
N SER A 59 -12.53 12.28 8.35
CA SER A 59 -12.58 12.99 7.07
C SER A 59 -11.70 14.25 7.04
N LEU A 60 -11.50 14.90 8.19
CA LEU A 60 -10.52 15.99 8.34
C LEU A 60 -9.08 15.45 8.20
N TRP A 61 -8.80 14.31 8.85
CA TRP A 61 -7.51 13.63 8.78
C TRP A 61 -7.18 13.16 7.37
N THR A 62 -8.12 12.51 6.66
CA THR A 62 -7.90 12.06 5.28
C THR A 62 -7.65 13.24 4.33
N ARG A 63 -8.39 14.34 4.46
CA ARG A 63 -8.13 15.57 3.69
C ARG A 63 -6.74 16.16 3.96
N THR A 64 -6.29 16.07 5.20
CA THR A 64 -4.95 16.56 5.58
C THR A 64 -3.85 15.68 4.98
N ILE A 65 -4.01 14.36 5.02
CA ILE A 65 -3.11 13.42 4.34
C ILE A 65 -3.10 13.66 2.83
N GLU A 66 -4.26 13.79 2.19
CA GLU A 66 -4.39 14.07 0.76
C GLU A 66 -3.68 15.37 0.38
N THR A 67 -3.84 16.43 1.19
CA THR A 67 -3.17 17.72 0.97
C THR A 67 -1.65 17.62 1.15
N MET A 68 -1.20 16.87 2.15
CA MET A 68 0.24 16.68 2.43
C MET A 68 0.92 15.83 1.34
N LEU A 69 0.22 14.85 0.79
CA LEU A 69 0.73 13.97 -0.27
C LEU A 69 0.52 14.55 -1.68
N ALA A 70 -0.31 15.59 -1.84
CA ALA A 70 -0.59 16.24 -3.12
C ALA A 70 0.66 16.61 -3.96
N PRO A 71 1.73 17.24 -3.41
CA PRO A 71 2.92 17.56 -4.20
C PRO A 71 3.66 16.31 -4.71
N TRP A 72 3.60 15.20 -3.99
CA TRP A 72 4.19 13.92 -4.40
C TRP A 72 3.30 13.18 -5.39
N ALA A 73 1.99 13.28 -5.25
CA ALA A 73 1.02 12.74 -6.20
C ALA A 73 1.13 13.39 -7.59
N ALA A 74 1.49 14.68 -7.65
CA ALA A 74 1.74 15.39 -8.91
C ALA A 74 2.97 14.85 -9.68
N LEU A 75 3.85 14.11 -9.02
CA LEU A 75 5.01 13.47 -9.64
C LEU A 75 4.71 12.05 -10.16
N LEU A 76 3.54 11.49 -9.82
CA LEU A 76 3.15 10.18 -10.31
C LEU A 76 2.70 10.28 -11.78
N PRO A 77 3.17 9.38 -12.66
CA PRO A 77 2.70 9.34 -14.04
C PRO A 77 1.19 9.06 -14.09
N PRO A 78 0.45 9.67 -15.02
CA PRO A 78 -1.00 9.48 -15.10
C PRO A 78 -1.34 7.99 -15.27
N PRO A 79 -2.43 7.51 -14.65
CA PRO A 79 -2.84 6.12 -14.77
C PRO A 79 -3.07 5.80 -16.25
N ARG A 80 -2.41 4.75 -16.73
CA ARG A 80 -2.58 4.25 -18.10
C ARG A 80 -4.01 3.69 -18.21
N SER A 81 -4.86 4.38 -18.98
CA SER A 81 -6.19 3.94 -19.40
C SER A 81 -6.12 2.79 -20.39
#